data_AF-A0A0G0DJ00-F1
#
_entry.id   AF-A0A0G0DJ00-F1
#
_cell.length_a   1.000
_cell.length_b   1.000
_cell.length_c   1.000
_cell.angle_alpha   90.00
_cell.angle_beta   90.00
_cell.angle_gamma   90.00
#
_symmetry.space_group_name_H-M   'P 1'
#
loop_
_entity.id
_entity.type
_entity.pdbx_description
1 polymer ?
#
loop_
_entity_poly.entity_id
_entity_poly.type
_entity_poly.pdbx_seq_one_letter_code
_entity_poly.pdbx_strand_id
1 'polypeptide(L)'
;ARGLPLRAAVELGFGRAWDSIKDANVTTLLVAFILYNPFEWQFLNTSGMVRGFALTLTIGILISLFTGIVVSRTLIRTFYVNEQKTKNKEQ
;
A
#
# COMPACT_ATOMS: atom_id res chain seq x y z
N ALA A 1 -22.12 -18.91 7.00
CA ALA A 1 -20.75 -18.72 6.51
C ALA A 1 -20.67 -19.23 5.08
N ARG A 2 -20.35 -18.37 4.09
CA ARG A 2 -20.41 -18.76 2.66
C ARG A 2 -19.19 -19.63 2.30
N GLY A 3 -19.44 -20.89 1.95
CA GLY A 3 -18.43 -21.87 1.53
C GLY A 3 -17.91 -21.61 0.12
N LEU A 4 -17.03 -20.62 -0.01
CA LEU A 4 -16.26 -20.40 -1.23
C LEU A 4 -15.07 -21.37 -1.28
N PRO A 5 -14.71 -21.92 -2.45
CA PRO A 5 -13.49 -22.71 -2.59
C PRO A 5 -12.28 -21.88 -2.16
N LEU A 6 -11.33 -22.49 -1.45
CA LEU A 6 -10.20 -21.81 -0.78
C LEU A 6 -9.47 -20.82 -1.71
N ARG A 7 -9.27 -21.19 -2.98
CA ARG A 7 -8.66 -20.32 -4.00
C ARG A 7 -9.43 -19.02 -4.23
N ALA A 8 -10.75 -19.09 -4.38
CA ALA A 8 -11.58 -17.92 -4.61
C ALA A 8 -11.63 -17.00 -3.38
N ALA A 9 -11.64 -17.59 -2.17
CA ALA A 9 -11.60 -16.83 -0.93
C ALA A 9 -10.28 -16.06 -0.74
N VAL A 10 -9.15 -16.69 -1.09
CA VAL A 10 -7.82 -16.05 -1.04
C VAL A 10 -7.71 -14.91 -2.04
N GLU A 11 -8.17 -15.09 -3.28
CA GLU A 11 -8.08 -14.08 -4.33
C GLU A 11 -8.96 -12.84 -4.02
N LEU A 12 -10.19 -13.08 -3.53
CA LEU A 12 -11.07 -12.02 -3.05
C LEU A 12 -10.50 -11.28 -1.82
N GLY A 13 -9.87 -12.01 -0.90
CA GLY A 13 -9.22 -11.42 0.27
C GLY A 13 -8.02 -10.55 -0.11
N PHE A 14 -7.20 -11.01 -1.06
CA PHE A 14 -6.03 -10.29 -1.54
C PHE A 14 -6.40 -9.00 -2.27
N GLY A 15 -7.45 -9.03 -3.09
CA GLY A 15 -7.98 -7.83 -3.76
C GLY A 15 -8.45 -6.76 -2.78
N ARG A 16 -9.24 -7.15 -1.77
CA ARG A 16 -9.69 -6.22 -0.73
C ARG A 16 -8.56 -5.69 0.15
N ALA A 17 -7.58 -6.54 0.48
CA ALA A 17 -6.41 -6.11 1.23
C ALA A 17 -5.60 -5.08 0.45
N TRP A 18 -5.45 -5.25 -0.86
CA TRP A 18 -4.78 -4.29 -1.73
C TRP A 18 -5.48 -2.94 -1.78
N ASP A 19 -6.80 -2.94 -1.94
CA ASP A 19 -7.59 -1.70 -1.95
C ASP A 19 -7.48 -0.97 -0.60
N SER A 20 -7.56 -1.70 0.52
CA SER A 20 -7.38 -1.13 1.87
C SER A 20 -5.99 -0.50 2.08
N ILE A 21 -4.94 -1.16 1.58
CA ILE A 21 -3.57 -0.62 1.64
C ILE A 21 -3.48 0.69 0.84
N LYS A 22 -4.06 0.73 -0.36
CA LYS A 22 -4.08 1.96 -1.16
C LYS A 22 -4.81 3.09 -0.44
N ASP A 23 -6.00 2.83 0.09
CA ASP A 23 -6.82 3.83 0.77
C ASP A 23 -6.14 4.42 2.03
N ALA A 24 -5.44 3.57 2.79
CA ALA A 24 -4.66 4.00 3.95
C ALA A 24 -3.53 4.97 3.57
N ASN A 25 -2.82 4.68 2.48
CA ASN A 25 -1.77 5.57 1.97
C ASN A 25 -2.34 6.88 1.39
N VAL A 26 -3.48 6.82 0.69
CA VAL A 26 -4.18 8.01 0.16
C VAL A 26 -4.65 8.93 1.29
N THR A 27 -5.22 8.36 2.37
CA THR A 27 -5.61 9.14 3.56
C THR A 27 -4.41 9.84 4.19
N THR A 28 -3.24 9.18 4.20
CA THR A 28 -2.03 9.78 4.75
C THR A 28 -1.47 10.88 3.83
N LEU A 29 -1.59 10.73 2.51
CA LEU A 29 -1.28 11.82 1.57
C LEU A 29 -2.21 13.02 1.76
N LEU A 30 -3.49 12.80 2.07
CA LEU A 30 -4.42 13.88 2.45
C LEU A 30 -3.97 14.57 3.74
N VAL A 31 -3.55 13.83 4.75
CA VAL A 31 -2.98 14.41 5.98
C VAL A 31 -1.72 15.23 5.66
N ALA A 32 -0.81 14.70 4.85
CA ALA A 32 0.40 15.42 4.43
C ALA A 32 0.05 16.71 3.66
N PHE A 33 -0.98 16.67 2.81
CA PHE A 33 -1.47 17.83 2.07
C PHE A 33 -2.02 18.91 3.01
N ILE A 34 -2.80 18.53 4.01
CA ILE A 34 -3.31 19.45 5.03
C ILE A 34 -2.15 20.05 5.84
N LEU A 35 -1.18 19.25 6.26
CA LEU A 35 -0.02 19.72 7.03
C LEU A 35 0.91 20.64 6.22
N TYR A 36 1.05 20.42 4.92
CA TYR A 36 1.82 21.29 4.04
C TYR A 36 1.15 22.67 3.88
N ASN A 37 -0.18 22.74 4.01
CA ASN A 37 -0.99 23.95 3.87
C ASN A 37 -0.63 24.77 2.60
N PRO A 38 -0.81 24.21 1.38
CA PRO A 38 -0.39 24.84 0.13
C PRO A 38 -1.23 26.07 -0.26
N PHE A 39 -2.49 26.12 0.18
CA PHE A 39 -3.43 27.19 -0.16
C PHE A 39 -3.44 28.34 0.86
N GLU A 40 -2.48 28.34 1.80
CA GLU A 40 -2.36 29.31 2.89
C GLU A 40 -3.69 29.59 3.61
N TRP A 41 -4.43 28.52 3.90
CA TRP A 41 -5.65 28.63 4.67
C TRP A 41 -5.33 29.19 6.06
N GLN A 42 -6.03 30.26 6.43
CA GLN A 42 -5.80 31.02 7.66
C GLN A 42 -6.04 30.20 8.94
N PHE A 43 -6.79 29.11 8.84
CA PHE A 43 -7.09 28.21 9.97
C PHE A 43 -6.06 27.08 10.15
N LEU A 44 -5.13 26.90 9.21
CA LEU A 44 -4.10 25.86 9.28
C LEU A 44 -2.77 26.43 9.79
N ASN A 45 -2.02 25.57 10.49
CA ASN A 45 -0.76 25.97 11.12
C ASN A 45 0.35 26.17 10.07
N THR A 46 0.85 27.40 9.95
CA THR A 46 1.96 27.78 9.05
C THR A 46 3.33 27.65 9.75
N SER A 47 3.53 26.58 10.50
CA SER A 47 4.83 26.26 11.09
C SER A 47 5.77 25.68 10.04
N GLY A 48 6.93 26.31 9.85
CA GLY A 48 7.94 25.86 8.88
C GLY A 48 8.43 24.42 9.14
N MET A 49 8.51 24.00 10.41
CA MET A 49 8.89 22.62 10.76
C MET A 49 7.83 21.60 10.31
N VAL A 50 6.54 21.93 10.41
CA VAL A 50 5.44 21.04 10.01
C VAL A 50 5.39 20.89 8.49
N ARG A 51 5.63 21.97 7.74
CA ARG A 51 5.75 21.93 6.27
C ARG A 51 6.91 21.03 5.82
N GLY A 52 8.06 21.09 6.50
CA GLY A 52 9.21 20.20 6.24
C GLY A 52 8.91 18.74 6.55
N PHE A 53 8.20 18.45 7.65
CA PHE A 53 7.74 17.11 7.97
C PHE A 53 6.76 16.56 6.92
N ALA A 54 5.81 17.38 6.46
CA ALA A 54 4.84 17.00 5.44
C ALA A 54 5.49 16.59 4.11
N LEU A 55 6.56 17.29 3.72
CA LEU A 55 7.32 16.96 2.51
C LEU A 55 7.98 15.56 2.62
N THR A 56 8.67 15.30 3.73
CA THR A 56 9.30 13.99 3.99
C THR A 56 8.26 12.88 4.04
N LEU A 57 7.12 13.12 4.69
CA LEU A 57 6.00 12.17 4.75
C LEU A 57 5.47 11.83 3.35
N THR A 58 5.29 12.83 2.49
CA THR A 58 4.80 12.65 1.12
C THR A 58 5.78 11.80 0.30
N ILE A 59 7.07 12.12 0.34
CA ILE A 59 8.12 11.35 -0.36
C ILE A 59 8.16 9.90 0.16
N GLY A 60 8.07 9.71 1.47
CA GLY A 60 8.06 8.39 2.08
C GLY A 60 6.89 7.52 1.60
N ILE A 61 5.69 8.09 1.47
CA ILE A 61 4.51 7.36 0.97
C ILE A 61 4.68 6.97 -0.51
N LEU A 62 5.22 7.86 -1.35
CA LEU A 62 5.47 7.55 -2.75
C LEU A 62 6.46 6.38 -2.91
N ILE A 63 7.55 6.39 -2.14
CA ILE A 63 8.53 5.30 -2.11
C ILE A 63 7.90 4.01 -1.57
N SER A 64 7.08 4.11 -0.52
CA SER A 64 6.36 2.97 0.07
C SER A 64 5.39 2.33 -0.92
N LEU A 65 4.58 3.12 -1.64
CA LEU A 65 3.65 2.61 -2.66
C LEU A 65 4.40 1.95 -3.82
N PHE A 66 5.47 2.57 -4.30
CA PHE A 66 6.31 1.97 -5.34
C PHE A 66 6.91 0.63 -4.87
N THR A 67 7.51 0.62 -3.68
CA THR A 67 8.11 -0.58 -3.07
C THR A 67 7.04 -1.65 -2.83
N GLY A 68 5.86 -1.28 -2.34
CA GLY A 68 4.74 -2.19 -2.11
C GLY A 68 4.31 -2.90 -3.39
N ILE A 69 4.16 -2.17 -4.51
CA ILE A 69 3.80 -2.78 -5.81
C ILE A 69 4.87 -3.76 -6.27
N VAL A 70 6.14 -3.36 -6.22
CA VAL A 70 7.27 -4.19 -6.68
C VAL A 70 7.45 -5.42 -5.80
N VAL A 71 7.37 -5.24 -4.48
CA VAL A 71 7.47 -6.33 -3.49
C VAL A 71 6.30 -7.27 -3.63
N SER A 72 5.05 -6.80 -3.72
CA SER A 72 3.88 -7.67 -3.91
C SER A 72 3.99 -8.53 -5.17
N ARG A 73 4.43 -7.96 -6.30
CA ARG A 73 4.66 -8.73 -7.54
C ARG A 73 5.79 -9.76 -7.38
N THR A 74 6.88 -9.38 -6.73
CA THR A 74 8.04 -10.26 -6.52
C THR A 74 7.69 -11.40 -5.57
N LEU A 75 6.97 -11.11 -4.50
CA LEU A 75 6.57 -12.06 -3.48
C LEU A 75 5.61 -13.10 -4.06
N ILE A 76 4.57 -12.66 -4.79
CA ILE A 76 3.67 -13.57 -5.52
C ILE A 76 4.46 -14.46 -6.49
N ARG A 77 5.36 -13.88 -7.30
CA ARG A 77 6.19 -14.67 -8.23
C ARG A 77 7.03 -15.73 -7.52
N THR A 78 7.68 -15.39 -6.40
CA THR A 78 8.52 -16.32 -5.64
C THR A 78 7.69 -17.44 -4.99
N PHE A 79 6.56 -17.12 -4.38
CA PHE A 79 5.70 -18.13 -3.74
C PHE A 79 5.05 -19.07 -4.76
N TYR A 80 4.50 -18.55 -5.86
CA TYR A 80 3.91 -19.38 -6.91
C TYR A 80 4.95 -20.25 -7.65
N VAL A 81 6.18 -19.77 -7.84
CA VAL A 81 7.28 -20.56 -8.41
C VAL A 81 7.67 -21.74 -7.50
N ASN A 82 7.65 -21.57 -6.19
CA ASN A 82 7.94 -22.66 -5.26
C ASN A 82 6.88 -23.75 -5.30
N GLU A 83 5.59 -23.42 -5.43
CA GLU A 83 4.52 -24.42 -5.51
C GLU A 83 4.62 -25.30 -6.77
N GLN A 84 5.06 -24.72 -7.90
CA GLN A 84 5.34 -25.46 -9.14
C GLN A 84 6.57 -26.38 -9.00
N LYS A 85 7.59 -25.95 -8.26
CA LYS A 85 8.78 -26.77 -7.99
C LYS A 85 8.49 -27.97 -7.11
N THR A 86 7.53 -27.89 -6.20
CA THR A 86 7.16 -29.03 -5.34
C THR A 86 6.36 -30.05 -6.13
N LYS A 87 5.37 -29.63 -6.94
CA LYS A 87 4.58 -30.56 -7.77
C LYS A 87 5.39 -31.32 -8.82
N ASN A 88 6.40 -30.68 -9.43
CA ASN A 88 7.30 -31.34 -10.40
C ASN A 88 8.35 -32.26 -9.76
N LYS A 89 8.45 -32.32 -8.43
CA LYS A 89 9.32 -33.28 -7.73
C LYS A 89 8.56 -34.53 -7.24
N GLU A 90 7.23 -34.46 -7.19
CA GLU A 90 6.35 -35.58 -6.79
C GLU A 90 5.76 -36.33 -8.00
N GLN A 91 6.04 -35.86 -9.23
CA GLN A 91 5.85 -36.59 -10.49
C GLN A 91 7.19 -37.10 -11.00
#